data_AF-A0A7N2L058-F1
#
_entry.id   AF-A0A7N2L058-F1
#
_cell.length_a   1.000
_cell.length_b   1.000
_cell.length_c   1.000
_cell.angle_alpha   90.00
_cell.angle_beta   90.00
_cell.angle_gamma   90.00
#
_symmetry.space_group_name_H-M   'P 1'
#
loop_
_entity.id
_entity.type
_entity.pdbx_description
1 polymer ?
#
loop_
_entity_poly.entity_id
_entity_poly.type
_entity_poly.pdbx_seq_one_letter_code
_entity_poly.pdbx_strand_id
1 'polypeptide(L)'
;MTRLHFPDIPDEGLIIRGWTPQLMILEHPAVGGQVIHCGWNSFLEGVTAGLPMITWPIFAEQFYHEKFVTEREDIEKAVKFLLGSEEEAAEMRNRARELGNAARKAVENSGSSQPNFMGLINELKSLKSKRN
;
A
#
# COMPACT_ATOMS: atom_id res chain seq x y z
N MET A 1 -3.12 -17.69 16.12
CA MET A 1 -4.01 -17.54 14.96
C MET A 1 -5.36 -18.09 15.36
N THR A 2 -6.41 -17.27 15.31
CA THR A 2 -7.77 -17.65 15.72
C THR A 2 -8.68 -17.51 14.50
N ARG A 3 -9.36 -18.60 14.12
CA ARG A 3 -10.34 -18.57 13.04
C ARG A 3 -11.67 -18.05 13.59
N LEU A 4 -12.27 -17.08 12.90
CA LEU A 4 -13.60 -16.57 13.23
C LEU A 4 -14.60 -17.07 12.20
N HIS A 5 -15.73 -17.57 12.71
CA HIS A 5 -16.90 -17.85 11.92
C HIS A 5 -17.89 -16.70 12.14
N PHE A 6 -18.24 -16.01 11.06
CA PHE A 6 -19.28 -15.00 11.05
C PHE A 6 -20.51 -15.62 10.39
N PRO A 7 -21.65 -15.79 11.10
CA PRO A 7 -22.81 -16.53 10.58
C PRO A 7 -23.35 -16.00 9.24
N ASP A 8 -23.15 -14.70 8.99
CA ASP A 8 -23.66 -14.00 7.81
C ASP A 8 -22.60 -13.77 6.71
N ILE A 9 -21.35 -14.23 6.91
CA ILE A 9 -20.28 -14.15 5.91
C ILE A 9 -19.88 -15.58 5.53
N PRO A 10 -20.09 -15.99 4.26
CA PRO A 10 -19.87 -17.38 3.85
C PRO A 10 -18.40 -17.84 3.98
N ASP A 11 -17.46 -16.91 4.00
CA ASP A 11 -16.02 -17.18 4.09
C ASP A 11 -15.46 -17.03 5.52
N GLU A 12 -14.51 -17.90 5.88
CA GLU A 12 -13.87 -17.90 7.19
C GLU A 12 -12.85 -16.76 7.33
N GLY A 13 -12.99 -15.95 8.38
CA GLY A 13 -12.04 -14.88 8.70
C GLY A 13 -10.87 -15.37 9.56
N LEU A 14 -9.69 -14.78 9.38
CA LEU A 14 -8.51 -15.08 10.18
C LEU A 14 -8.05 -13.91 11.03
N ILE A 15 -7.94 -14.12 12.35
CA ILE A 15 -7.30 -13.16 13.25
C ILE A 15 -5.91 -13.63 13.66
N ILE A 16 -4.93 -12.78 13.39
CA ILE A 16 -3.58 -12.87 13.95
C ILE A 16 -3.47 -11.77 15.02
N ARG A 17 -3.15 -12.17 16.26
CA ARG A 17 -2.89 -11.22 17.35
C ARG A 17 -1.39 -11.02 17.48
N GLY A 18 -0.94 -9.77 17.54
CA GLY A 18 0.47 -9.41 17.53
C GLY A 18 0.94 -8.99 16.13
N TRP A 19 2.23 -9.13 15.87
CA TRP A 19 2.83 -8.74 14.58
C TRP A 19 2.56 -9.80 13.50
N THR A 20 2.42 -9.35 12.26
CA THR A 20 2.23 -10.23 11.09
C THR A 20 3.31 -9.95 10.05
N PRO A 21 3.74 -10.96 9.28
CA PRO A 21 4.65 -10.76 8.15
C PRO A 21 3.94 -10.03 7.00
N GLN A 22 3.65 -8.74 7.21
CA GLN A 22 2.79 -7.91 6.36
C GLN A 22 3.21 -7.94 4.89
N LEU A 23 4.51 -7.78 4.62
CA LEU A 23 5.02 -7.82 3.24
C LEU A 23 4.68 -9.14 2.53
N MET A 24 4.89 -10.28 3.20
CA MET A 24 4.58 -11.61 2.62
C MET A 24 3.08 -11.79 2.39
N ILE A 25 2.24 -11.20 3.24
CA ILE A 25 0.78 -11.22 3.06
C ILE A 25 0.41 -10.38 1.85
N LEU A 26 0.90 -9.14 1.76
CA LEU A 26 0.54 -8.22 0.67
C LEU A 26 1.01 -8.70 -0.72
N GLU A 27 2.13 -9.41 -0.80
CA GLU A 27 2.62 -9.99 -2.07
C GLU A 27 1.91 -11.29 -2.48
N HIS A 28 1.07 -11.85 -1.61
CA HIS A 28 0.42 -13.13 -1.88
C HIS A 28 -0.71 -12.95 -2.92
N PRO A 29 -0.78 -13.78 -3.99
CA PRO A 29 -1.79 -13.64 -5.06
C PRO A 29 -3.26 -13.72 -4.59
N ALA A 30 -3.51 -14.32 -3.44
CA ALA A 30 -4.85 -14.40 -2.85
C ALA A 30 -5.32 -13.09 -2.17
N VAL A 31 -4.43 -12.11 -2.00
CA VAL A 31 -4.79 -10.81 -1.42
C VAL A 31 -5.33 -9.89 -2.52
N GLY A 32 -6.59 -9.51 -2.36
CA GLY A 32 -7.28 -8.63 -3.32
C GLY A 32 -7.22 -7.13 -2.98
N GLY A 33 -6.79 -6.77 -1.78
CA GLY A 33 -6.71 -5.39 -1.30
C GLY A 33 -6.38 -5.31 0.18
N GLN A 34 -6.13 -4.10 0.68
CA GLN A 34 -5.83 -3.86 2.10
C GLN A 34 -6.65 -2.71 2.70
N VAL A 35 -6.92 -2.79 3.99
CA VAL A 35 -7.45 -1.66 4.78
C VAL A 35 -6.30 -1.07 5.58
N ILE A 36 -6.04 0.22 5.43
CA ILE A 36 -4.90 0.89 6.04
C ILE A 36 -5.30 2.11 6.84
N HIS A 37 -4.60 2.32 7.95
CA HIS A 37 -4.66 3.58 8.70
C HIS A 37 -3.95 4.77 8.03
N CYS A 38 -3.52 4.62 6.76
CA CYS A 38 -2.82 5.65 5.98
C CYS A 38 -1.43 6.07 6.50
N GLY A 39 -0.75 5.21 7.25
CA GLY A 39 0.69 5.38 7.53
C GLY A 39 1.54 5.21 6.26
N TRP A 40 2.60 6.02 6.11
CA TRP A 40 3.38 6.11 4.86
C TRP A 40 4.04 4.78 4.42
N ASN A 41 4.57 4.00 5.37
CA ASN A 41 5.22 2.73 5.03
C ASN A 41 4.21 1.71 4.46
N SER A 42 3.09 1.49 5.16
CA SER A 42 2.05 0.56 4.70
C SER A 42 1.36 1.04 3.43
N PHE A 43 1.30 2.35 3.21
CA PHE A 43 0.88 2.93 1.93
C PHE A 43 1.84 2.52 0.80
N LEU A 44 3.15 2.74 0.96
CA LEU A 44 4.14 2.38 -0.05
C LEU A 44 4.24 0.86 -0.30
N GLU A 45 4.08 0.05 0.74
CA GLU A 45 3.98 -1.42 0.61
C GLU A 45 2.78 -1.83 -0.23
N GLY A 46 1.60 -1.23 0.02
CA GLY A 46 0.40 -1.47 -0.79
C GLY A 46 0.54 -1.02 -2.23
N VAL A 47 1.08 0.18 -2.44
CA VAL A 47 1.38 0.70 -3.78
C VAL A 47 2.31 -0.25 -4.50
N THR A 48 3.41 -0.65 -3.86
CA THR A 48 4.41 -1.53 -4.46
C THR A 48 3.80 -2.91 -4.75
N ALA A 49 2.98 -3.47 -3.86
CA ALA A 49 2.25 -4.71 -4.12
C ALA A 49 1.21 -4.58 -5.26
N GLY A 50 0.84 -3.35 -5.63
CA GLY A 50 -0.17 -3.08 -6.65
C GLY A 50 -1.59 -3.35 -6.15
N LEU A 51 -1.80 -3.22 -4.84
CA LEU A 51 -3.07 -3.52 -4.20
C LEU A 51 -3.94 -2.27 -4.07
N PRO A 52 -5.24 -2.38 -4.35
CA PRO A 52 -6.17 -1.31 -4.02
C PRO A 52 -6.37 -1.24 -2.49
N MET A 53 -6.70 -0.04 -1.98
CA MET A 53 -6.65 0.28 -0.55
C MET A 53 -7.94 0.95 -0.07
N ILE A 54 -8.44 0.53 1.10
CA ILE A 54 -9.39 1.32 1.90
C ILE A 54 -8.60 2.14 2.90
N THR A 55 -8.84 3.44 2.92
CA THR A 55 -8.25 4.37 3.86
C THR A 55 -9.13 4.45 5.11
N TRP A 56 -8.50 4.30 6.27
CA TRP A 56 -9.13 4.46 7.58
C TRP A 56 -8.19 5.27 8.49
N PRO A 57 -7.99 6.57 8.21
CA PRO A 57 -7.08 7.39 8.99
C PRO A 57 -7.51 7.45 10.46
N ILE A 58 -6.53 7.40 11.36
CA ILE A 58 -6.73 7.39 12.82
C ILE A 58 -6.20 8.68 13.45
N PHE A 59 -5.06 9.22 12.98
CA PHE A 59 -4.47 10.45 13.54
C PHE A 59 -3.45 11.14 12.58
N ALA A 60 -3.11 12.41 12.89
CA ALA A 60 -2.03 13.19 12.25
C ALA A 60 -2.12 13.30 10.71
N GLU A 61 -1.02 13.03 10.00
CA GLU A 61 -0.89 13.24 8.56
C GLU A 61 -1.71 12.27 7.71
N GLN A 62 -2.28 11.24 8.34
CA GLN A 62 -3.05 10.18 7.71
C GLN A 62 -4.27 10.71 6.95
N PHE A 63 -4.87 11.81 7.41
CA PHE A 63 -5.97 12.50 6.72
C PHE A 63 -5.53 13.23 5.44
N TYR A 64 -4.26 13.60 5.31
CA TYR A 64 -3.74 14.14 4.05
C TYR A 64 -3.44 13.01 3.06
N HIS A 65 -2.89 11.89 3.55
CA HIS A 65 -2.69 10.69 2.72
C HIS A 65 -4.00 10.12 2.19
N GLU A 66 -5.07 10.13 2.99
CA GLU A 66 -6.43 9.75 2.56
C GLU A 66 -6.83 10.47 1.25
N LYS A 67 -6.64 11.79 1.18
CA LYS A 67 -7.00 12.61 0.02
C LYS A 67 -6.23 12.27 -1.26
N PHE A 68 -5.06 11.63 -1.15
CA PHE A 68 -4.32 11.16 -2.33
C PHE A 68 -4.89 9.84 -2.88
N VAL A 69 -5.70 9.13 -2.10
CA VAL A 69 -6.20 7.78 -2.42
C VAL A 69 -7.70 7.76 -2.67
N THR A 70 -8.51 8.50 -1.92
CA THR A 70 -9.99 8.45 -2.00
C THR A 70 -10.68 9.79 -1.69
N GLU A 71 -11.93 9.96 -2.15
CA GLU A 71 -12.92 10.82 -1.49
C GLU A 71 -13.56 10.03 -0.32
N ARG A 72 -14.40 10.64 0.52
CA ARG A 72 -14.92 9.98 1.74
C ARG A 72 -16.12 9.09 1.41
N GLU A 73 -15.99 7.77 1.53
CA GLU A 73 -17.12 6.84 1.42
C GLU A 73 -17.32 5.96 2.67
N ASP A 74 -18.55 5.45 2.87
CA ASP A 74 -18.91 4.52 3.96
C ASP A 74 -18.08 3.22 3.88
N ILE A 75 -17.61 2.69 5.01
CA ILE A 75 -16.76 1.48 5.09
C ILE A 75 -17.41 0.27 4.38
N GLU A 76 -18.71 0.08 4.55
CA GLU A 76 -19.44 -1.02 3.88
C GLU A 76 -19.43 -0.87 2.36
N LYS A 77 -19.57 0.37 1.86
CA LYS A 77 -19.49 0.68 0.43
C LYS A 77 -18.06 0.50 -0.08
N ALA A 78 -17.05 0.94 0.68
CA ALA A 78 -15.65 0.77 0.29
C ALA A 78 -15.24 -0.70 0.18
N VAL A 79 -15.68 -1.55 1.13
CA VAL A 79 -15.47 -3.00 1.07
C VAL A 79 -16.22 -3.62 -0.11
N LYS A 80 -17.49 -3.25 -0.31
CA LYS A 80 -18.28 -3.67 -1.48
C LYS A 80 -17.75 -3.10 -2.79
N PHE A 81 -16.98 -2.03 -2.81
CA PHE A 81 -16.43 -1.47 -4.04
C PHE A 81 -15.14 -2.20 -4.43
N LEU A 82 -14.31 -2.54 -3.44
CA LEU A 82 -13.13 -3.39 -3.64
C LEU A 82 -13.46 -4.83 -4.02
N LEU A 83 -14.56 -5.37 -3.48
CA LEU A 83 -14.97 -6.76 -3.62
C LEU A 83 -16.27 -6.95 -4.43
N GLY A 84 -16.90 -5.88 -4.91
CA GLY A 84 -18.20 -5.92 -5.60
C GLY A 84 -18.07 -5.90 -7.10
N SER A 85 -18.76 -4.96 -7.78
CA SER A 85 -18.96 -5.00 -9.24
C SER A 85 -17.65 -5.30 -9.97
N GLU A 86 -17.66 -6.30 -10.86
CA GLU A 86 -16.42 -6.82 -11.45
C GLU A 86 -15.65 -5.71 -12.19
N GLU A 87 -16.36 -4.77 -12.80
CA GLU A 87 -15.82 -3.70 -13.61
C GLU A 87 -15.11 -2.62 -12.77
N GLU A 88 -15.78 -2.02 -11.79
CA GLU A 88 -15.18 -0.96 -10.96
C GLU A 88 -14.02 -1.50 -10.12
N ALA A 89 -14.18 -2.71 -9.57
CA ALA A 89 -13.14 -3.38 -8.82
C ALA A 89 -11.95 -3.75 -9.72
N ALA A 90 -12.18 -4.15 -10.98
CA ALA A 90 -11.12 -4.40 -11.95
C ALA A 90 -10.38 -3.11 -12.34
N GLU A 91 -11.09 -2.01 -12.55
CA GLU A 91 -10.47 -0.71 -12.83
C GLU A 91 -9.58 -0.24 -11.66
N MET A 92 -10.04 -0.36 -10.42
CA MET A 92 -9.21 -0.07 -9.24
C MET A 92 -7.95 -0.94 -9.19
N ARG A 93 -8.09 -2.26 -9.38
CA ARG A 93 -6.95 -3.19 -9.39
C ARG A 93 -5.98 -2.86 -10.52
N ASN A 94 -6.47 -2.49 -11.70
CA ASN A 94 -5.63 -2.09 -12.83
C ASN A 94 -4.84 -0.82 -12.51
N ARG A 95 -5.49 0.22 -11.98
CA ARG A 95 -4.81 1.46 -11.57
C ARG A 95 -3.77 1.21 -10.48
N ALA A 96 -4.11 0.41 -9.47
CA ALA A 96 -3.18 0.03 -8.40
C ALA A 96 -1.96 -0.73 -8.95
N ARG A 97 -2.18 -1.67 -9.89
CA ARG A 97 -1.11 -2.40 -10.56
C ARG A 97 -0.20 -1.50 -11.40
N GLU A 98 -0.77 -0.55 -12.14
CA GLU A 98 -0.01 0.43 -12.92
C GLU A 98 0.87 1.30 -12.01
N LEU A 99 0.30 1.80 -10.91
CA LEU A 99 1.05 2.58 -9.93
C LEU A 99 2.17 1.75 -9.28
N GLY A 100 1.90 0.49 -8.92
CA GLY A 100 2.93 -0.40 -8.38
C GLY A 100 4.03 -0.73 -9.37
N ASN A 101 3.71 -0.89 -10.65
CA ASN A 101 4.70 -1.03 -11.72
C ASN A 101 5.56 0.23 -11.85
N ALA A 102 4.95 1.42 -11.79
CA ALA A 102 5.67 2.68 -11.82
C ALA A 102 6.60 2.84 -10.60
N ALA A 103 6.12 2.49 -9.40
CA ALA A 103 6.91 2.53 -8.17
C ALA A 103 8.14 1.62 -8.24
N ARG A 104 7.97 0.37 -8.71
CA ARG A 104 9.10 -0.54 -8.95
C ARG A 104 10.10 0.01 -9.95
N LYS A 105 9.62 0.49 -11.10
CA LYS A 105 10.48 1.08 -12.15
C LYS A 105 11.24 2.31 -11.66
N ALA A 106 10.66 3.09 -10.77
CA ALA A 106 11.32 4.29 -10.22
C ALA A 106 12.59 3.95 -9.43
N VAL A 107 12.67 2.77 -8.82
CA VAL A 107 13.80 2.34 -7.98
C VAL A 107 14.78 1.38 -8.67
N GLU A 108 14.46 0.86 -9.86
CA GLU A 108 15.38 0.07 -10.69
C GLU A 108 16.65 0.87 -11.05
N ASN A 109 17.71 0.21 -11.52
CA ASN A 109 19.02 0.85 -11.80
C ASN A 109 18.96 2.03 -12.80
N SER A 110 17.96 2.07 -13.68
CA SER A 110 17.68 3.16 -14.61
C SER A 110 16.45 4.00 -14.22
N GLY A 111 15.95 3.82 -13.00
CA GLY A 111 14.77 4.47 -12.47
C GLY A 111 14.99 5.92 -12.09
N SER A 112 13.89 6.68 -12.01
CA SER A 112 13.93 8.12 -11.73
C SER A 112 14.42 8.47 -10.32
N SER A 113 14.30 7.56 -9.35
CA SER A 113 14.78 7.79 -7.98
C SER A 113 16.30 7.58 -7.84
N GLN A 114 16.92 6.80 -8.73
CA GLN A 114 18.36 6.51 -8.71
C GLN A 114 19.26 7.77 -8.81
N PRO A 115 19.10 8.68 -9.78
CA PRO A 115 19.97 9.85 -9.90
C PRO A 115 19.90 10.75 -8.66
N ASN A 116 18.72 10.90 -8.04
CA ASN A 116 18.56 11.69 -6.81
C ASN A 116 19.34 11.05 -5.65
N PHE A 117 19.22 9.73 -5.48
CA PHE A 117 19.92 9.02 -4.43
C PHE A 117 21.44 9.03 -4.64
N MET A 118 21.90 8.81 -5.87
CA MET A 118 23.32 8.89 -6.21
C MET A 118 23.88 10.30 -6.07
N GLY A 119 23.10 11.33 -6.40
CA GLY A 119 23.43 12.73 -6.15
C GLY A 119 23.69 13.00 -4.67
N LEU A 120 22.78 12.55 -3.80
CA LEU A 120 22.95 12.65 -2.34
C LEU A 120 24.21 11.90 -1.85
N ILE A 121 24.46 10.68 -2.33
CA ILE A 121 25.67 9.93 -1.97
C ILE A 121 26.94 10.71 -2.35
N ASN A 122 26.96 11.29 -3.54
CA ASN A 122 28.11 12.05 -4.03
C ASN A 122 28.34 13.32 -3.21
N GLU A 123 27.27 14.01 -2.82
CA GLU A 123 27.34 15.17 -1.92
C GLU A 123 27.93 14.78 -0.55
N LEU A 124 27.43 13.70 0.05
CA LEU A 124 27.93 13.20 1.34
C LEU A 124 29.41 12.78 1.26
N LYS A 125 29.84 12.15 0.16
CA LYS A 125 31.25 11.82 -0.08
C LYS A 125 32.14 13.08 -0.18
N SER A 126 31.67 14.10 -0.89
CA SER A 126 32.37 15.39 -1.02
C SER A 126 32.55 16.08 0.33
N LEU A 127 31.49 16.10 1.14
CA LEU A 127 31.54 16.67 2.50
C LEU A 127 32.52 15.90 3.41
N LYS A 128 32.54 14.57 3.35
CA LYS A 128 33.51 13.76 4.10
C LYS A 128 34.95 14.05 3.68
N SER A 129 35.21 14.20 2.38
CA SER A 129 36.55 14.49 1.86
C SER A 129 37.05 15.89 2.24
N LYS A 130 36.16 16.87 2.39
CA LYS A 130 36.51 18.24 2.84
C LYS A 130 36.76 18.34 4.35
N ARG A 131 36.40 17.30 5.11
CA ARG A 131 36.52 17.25 6.57
C ARG A 131 37.80 16.57 7.06
N ASN A 132 38.57 15.98 6.14
CA ASN A 132 39.90 15.40 6.34
C ASN A 132 40.94 16.33 5.71
#